data_AF-A0A4Q9PDC4-F1
#
_entry.id   AF-A0A4Q9PDC4-F1
#
_cell.length_a   1.000
_cell.length_b   1.000
_cell.length_c   1.000
_cell.angle_alpha   90.00
_cell.angle_beta   90.00
_cell.angle_gamma   90.00
#
_symmetry.space_group_name_H-M   'P 1'
#
loop_
_entity.id
_entity.type
_entity.pdbx_description
1 polymer ?
#
loop_
_entity_poly.entity_id
_entity_poly.type
_entity_poly.pdbx_seq_one_letter_code
_entity_poly.pdbx_strand_id
1 'polypeptide(L)'
;LKQLCASCISISDLVLFVLNQYHDPTHPVLRDLVKNAASIAAALYYHPATSQSISVWAHSIMCARYSQAIQDLAKAEQGWHFGAMHTQLEQLRDFKIEDMANTMQMVAPELWSLVLGL
;
A
#
# COMPACT_ATOMS: atom_id res chain seq x y z
N LEU A 1 -30.62 3.49 -15.41
CA LEU A 1 -30.51 4.90 -14.97
C LEU A 1 -31.80 5.46 -14.36
N LYS A 2 -33.01 5.17 -14.85
CA LYS A 2 -34.28 5.65 -14.24
C LYS A 2 -34.69 5.00 -12.90
N GLN A 3 -34.15 3.84 -12.54
CA GLN A 3 -34.46 3.15 -11.26
C GLN A 3 -33.57 3.58 -10.08
N LEU A 4 -32.50 4.36 -10.31
CA LEU A 4 -31.64 4.86 -9.22
C LEU A 4 -32.19 6.11 -8.52
N CYS A 5 -33.25 6.73 -9.03
CA CYS A 5 -33.84 7.93 -8.42
C CYS A 5 -34.93 7.65 -7.36
N ALA A 6 -35.31 6.39 -7.14
CA ALA A 6 -36.31 6.03 -6.12
C ALA A 6 -35.70 5.94 -4.71
N SER A 7 -34.38 5.97 -4.60
CA SER A 7 -33.62 6.03 -3.35
C SER A 7 -32.46 6.97 -3.61
N CYS A 8 -32.36 8.11 -2.92
CA CYS A 8 -31.31 9.12 -3.11
C CYS A 8 -29.92 8.59 -2.70
N ILE A 9 -29.42 7.57 -3.36
CA ILE A 9 -28.08 7.01 -3.15
C ILE A 9 -27.11 7.91 -3.91
N SER A 10 -26.12 8.45 -3.21
CA SER A 10 -25.08 9.24 -3.87
C SER A 10 -24.21 8.36 -4.75
N ILE A 11 -23.54 8.95 -5.74
CA ILE A 11 -22.56 8.21 -6.57
C ILE A 11 -21.47 7.61 -5.70
N SER A 12 -21.05 8.33 -4.64
CA SER A 12 -20.07 7.84 -3.66
C SER A 12 -20.55 6.58 -2.94
N ASP A 13 -21.80 6.57 -2.47
CA ASP A 13 -22.38 5.41 -1.78
C ASP A 13 -22.48 4.20 -2.72
N LEU A 14 -22.85 4.43 -3.98
CA LEU A 14 -22.89 3.37 -4.98
C LEU A 14 -21.49 2.78 -5.23
N VAL A 15 -20.48 3.63 -5.43
CA VAL A 15 -19.09 3.18 -5.65
C VAL A 15 -18.58 2.40 -4.45
N LEU A 16 -18.80 2.91 -3.24
CA LEU A 16 -18.39 2.25 -2.00
C LEU A 16 -19.11 0.91 -1.79
N PHE A 17 -20.42 0.85 -2.08
CA PHE A 17 -21.18 -0.39 -1.99
C PHE A 17 -20.65 -1.44 -2.98
N VAL A 18 -20.44 -1.04 -4.24
CA VAL A 18 -19.95 -1.96 -5.28
C VAL A 18 -18.56 -2.48 -4.94
N LEU A 19 -17.64 -1.61 -4.48
CA LEU A 19 -16.26 -2.03 -4.18
C LEU A 19 -16.12 -2.85 -2.89
N ASN A 20 -16.97 -2.62 -1.88
CA ASN A 20 -16.81 -3.26 -0.55
C ASN A 20 -17.75 -4.44 -0.30
N GLN A 21 -18.95 -4.45 -0.89
CA GLN A 21 -19.99 -5.44 -0.57
C GLN A 21 -20.27 -6.39 -1.73
N TYR A 22 -19.96 -5.97 -2.96
CA TYR A 22 -20.27 -6.75 -4.15
C TYR A 22 -19.07 -7.61 -4.55
N HIS A 23 -19.24 -8.93 -4.51
CA HIS A 23 -18.14 -9.89 -4.70
C HIS A 23 -18.22 -10.68 -6.02
N ASP A 24 -19.25 -10.46 -6.84
CA ASP A 24 -19.33 -11.12 -8.16
C ASP A 24 -18.43 -10.41 -9.17
N PRO A 25 -17.30 -11.03 -9.57
CA PRO A 25 -16.32 -10.42 -10.48
C PRO A 25 -16.82 -10.29 -11.91
N THR A 26 -17.92 -10.97 -12.27
CA THR A 26 -18.51 -10.92 -13.61
C THR A 26 -19.42 -9.72 -13.81
N HIS A 27 -19.78 -9.03 -12.72
CA HIS A 27 -20.69 -7.90 -12.77
C HIS A 27 -20.09 -6.71 -13.54
N PRO A 28 -20.77 -6.18 -14.57
CA PRO A 28 -20.20 -5.19 -15.48
C PRO A 28 -19.71 -3.92 -14.78
N VAL A 29 -20.43 -3.47 -13.73
CA VAL A 29 -20.06 -2.24 -12.99
C VAL A 29 -18.82 -2.44 -12.13
N LEU A 30 -18.68 -3.59 -11.46
CA LEU A 30 -17.49 -3.89 -10.66
C LEU A 30 -16.27 -4.01 -11.59
N ARG A 31 -16.44 -4.73 -12.70
CA ARG A 31 -15.37 -4.90 -13.70
C ARG A 31 -14.92 -3.56 -14.27
N ASP A 32 -15.84 -2.65 -14.57
CA ASP A 32 -15.52 -1.32 -15.07
C ASP A 32 -14.77 -0.47 -14.02
N LEU A 33 -15.26 -0.45 -12.78
CA LEU A 33 -14.60 0.27 -11.68
C LEU A 33 -13.19 -0.26 -11.41
N VAL A 34 -13.01 -1.58 -11.35
CA VAL A 34 -11.70 -2.21 -11.14
C VAL A 34 -10.76 -1.90 -12.31
N LYS A 35 -11.24 -2.01 -13.56
CA LYS A 35 -10.45 -1.72 -14.76
C LYS A 35 -9.97 -0.26 -14.78
N ASN A 36 -10.79 0.67 -14.32
CA ASN A 36 -10.49 2.11 -14.36
C ASN A 36 -9.95 2.66 -13.03
N ALA A 37 -9.68 1.83 -12.02
CA ALA A 37 -9.32 2.27 -10.67
C ALA A 37 -8.12 3.24 -10.66
N ALA A 38 -7.07 2.93 -11.42
CA ALA A 38 -5.89 3.79 -11.54
C ALA A 38 -6.23 5.15 -12.17
N SER A 39 -7.05 5.16 -13.22
CA SER A 39 -7.49 6.40 -13.88
C SER A 39 -8.38 7.25 -12.98
N ILE A 40 -9.25 6.62 -12.18
CA ILE A 40 -10.09 7.30 -11.19
C ILE A 40 -9.21 7.91 -10.09
N ALA A 41 -8.26 7.14 -9.55
CA ALA A 41 -7.30 7.64 -8.56
C ALA A 41 -6.47 8.81 -9.11
N ALA A 42 -5.99 8.72 -10.34
CA ALA A 42 -5.27 9.80 -11.01
C ALA A 42 -6.15 11.05 -11.19
N ALA A 43 -7.41 10.88 -11.60
CA ALA A 43 -8.34 12.00 -11.74
C ALA A 43 -8.58 12.70 -10.38
N LEU A 44 -8.75 11.93 -9.31
CA LEU A 44 -8.90 12.47 -7.95
C LEU A 44 -7.62 13.16 -7.47
N TYR A 45 -6.44 12.66 -7.84
CA TYR A 45 -5.15 13.26 -7.52
C TYR A 45 -4.91 14.58 -8.25
N TYR A 46 -5.25 14.67 -9.54
CA TYR A 46 -5.04 15.89 -10.35
C TYR A 46 -6.14 16.94 -10.17
N HIS A 47 -7.31 16.58 -9.66
CA HIS A 47 -8.40 17.52 -9.48
C HIS A 47 -8.14 18.46 -8.27
N PRO A 48 -8.20 19.81 -8.43
CA PRO A 48 -7.79 20.76 -7.39
C PRO A 48 -8.50 20.60 -6.04
N ALA A 49 -9.79 20.27 -6.04
CA ALA A 49 -10.56 20.14 -4.81
C ALA A 49 -10.27 18.86 -4.01
N THR A 50 -9.65 17.86 -4.62
CA THR A 50 -9.40 16.53 -4.02
C THR A 50 -7.92 16.19 -3.93
N SER A 51 -7.06 16.89 -4.68
CA SER A 51 -5.62 16.62 -4.73
C SER A 51 -4.98 16.57 -3.34
N GLN A 52 -5.30 17.54 -2.48
CA GLN A 52 -4.75 17.58 -1.12
C GLN A 52 -5.20 16.39 -0.27
N SER A 53 -6.51 16.09 -0.24
CA SER A 53 -7.04 14.99 0.59
C SER A 53 -6.55 13.63 0.11
N ILE A 54 -6.46 13.42 -1.20
CA ILE A 54 -5.93 12.20 -1.80
C ILE A 54 -4.44 12.05 -1.54
N SER A 55 -3.66 13.14 -1.60
CA SER A 55 -2.23 13.10 -1.30
C SER A 55 -1.98 12.75 0.17
N VAL A 56 -2.74 13.34 1.10
CA VAL A 56 -2.64 13.03 2.54
C VAL A 56 -3.02 11.57 2.82
N TRP A 57 -4.10 11.09 2.22
CA TRP A 57 -4.52 9.70 2.34
C TRP A 57 -3.49 8.73 1.75
N ALA A 58 -2.99 8.98 0.53
CA ALA A 58 -1.97 8.13 -0.09
C ALA A 58 -0.69 8.09 0.75
N HIS A 59 -0.27 9.25 1.29
CA HIS A 59 0.89 9.33 2.19
C HIS A 59 0.67 8.48 3.46
N SER A 60 -0.49 8.56 4.11
CA SER A 60 -0.74 7.79 5.34
C SER A 60 -0.75 6.28 5.09
N ILE A 61 -1.35 5.82 3.99
CA ILE A 61 -1.34 4.41 3.59
C ILE A 61 0.08 3.92 3.30
N MET A 62 0.87 4.70 2.56
CA MET A 62 2.26 4.33 2.25
C MET A 62 3.13 4.29 3.51
N CYS A 63 3.01 5.28 4.40
CA CYS A 63 3.72 5.28 5.69
C CYS A 63 3.36 4.05 6.52
N ALA A 64 2.08 3.68 6.61
CA ALA A 64 1.66 2.47 7.33
C ALA A 64 2.26 1.20 6.70
N ARG A 65 2.24 1.09 5.36
CA ARG A 65 2.77 -0.06 4.63
C ARG A 65 4.28 -0.21 4.80
N TYR A 66 5.03 0.88 4.67
CA TYR A 66 6.48 0.87 4.88
C TYR A 66 6.86 0.62 6.33
N SER A 67 6.10 1.17 7.28
CA SER A 67 6.33 0.88 8.70
C SER A 67 6.13 -0.60 9.01
N GLN A 68 5.08 -1.22 8.44
CA GLN A 68 4.85 -2.66 8.57
C GLN A 68 5.98 -3.47 7.93
N ALA A 69 6.41 -3.10 6.72
CA ALA A 69 7.52 -3.77 6.05
C ALA A 69 8.83 -3.68 6.86
N ILE A 70 9.15 -2.52 7.44
CA ILE A 70 10.30 -2.34 8.33
C ILE A 70 10.16 -3.21 9.58
N GLN A 71 8.97 -3.26 10.20
CA GLN A 71 8.73 -4.11 11.36
C GLN A 71 8.91 -5.60 11.03
N ASP A 72 8.40 -6.05 9.88
CA ASP A 72 8.51 -7.44 9.44
C ASP A 72 9.96 -7.84 9.16
N LEU A 73 10.70 -6.93 8.52
CA LEU A 73 12.14 -7.06 8.30
C LEU A 73 12.95 -7.05 9.61
N ALA A 74 12.51 -6.27 10.59
CA ALA A 74 13.14 -6.17 11.90
C ALA A 74 12.72 -7.29 12.87
N LYS A 75 11.93 -8.30 12.45
CA LYS A 75 11.59 -9.48 13.27
C LYS A 75 12.72 -10.52 13.29
N ALA A 76 12.74 -11.33 14.36
CA ALA A 76 13.82 -12.26 14.73
C ALA A 76 14.12 -13.29 13.66
N GLU A 77 13.09 -13.64 12.89
CA GLU A 77 13.12 -14.64 11.83
C GLU A 77 13.97 -14.21 10.62
N GLN A 78 14.26 -12.90 10.46
CA GLN A 78 15.07 -12.37 9.37
C GLN A 78 16.54 -12.11 9.76
N GLY A 79 16.92 -12.33 11.04
CA GLY A 79 18.30 -12.16 11.50
C GLY A 79 18.79 -10.71 11.60
N TRP A 80 17.91 -9.72 11.45
CA TRP A 80 18.27 -8.29 11.44
C TRP A 80 18.26 -7.61 12.81
N HIS A 81 18.08 -8.37 13.90
CA HIS A 81 18.16 -7.84 15.26
C HIS A 81 19.62 -7.62 15.68
N PHE A 82 20.15 -6.44 15.39
CA PHE A 82 21.35 -5.95 16.08
C PHE A 82 20.92 -5.30 17.40
N GLY A 83 20.66 -6.14 18.40
CA GLY A 83 20.44 -5.65 19.76
C GLY A 83 21.75 -5.05 20.27
N ALA A 84 21.79 -3.72 20.43
CA ALA A 84 22.98 -2.97 20.84
C ALA A 84 23.64 -3.43 22.16
N MET A 85 22.95 -4.27 22.96
CA MET A 85 23.46 -4.81 24.22
C MET A 85 23.85 -6.30 24.22
N HIS A 86 23.51 -7.07 23.18
CA HIS A 86 23.75 -8.53 23.15
C HIS A 86 24.33 -9.06 21.83
N THR A 87 24.68 -8.17 20.89
CA THR A 87 25.29 -8.57 19.61
C THR A 87 26.68 -9.14 19.90
N GLN A 88 26.89 -10.42 19.59
CA GLN A 88 28.21 -11.05 19.68
C GLN A 88 29.12 -10.49 18.57
N LEU A 89 30.42 -10.36 18.82
CA LEU A 89 31.37 -9.76 17.88
C LEU A 89 31.38 -10.48 16.52
N GLU A 90 31.09 -11.78 16.56
CA GLU A 90 30.98 -12.69 15.42
C GLU A 90 29.78 -12.32 14.53
N GLN A 91 28.62 -11.97 15.13
CA GLN A 91 27.44 -11.52 14.39
C GLN A 91 27.68 -10.19 13.66
N LEU A 92 28.55 -9.33 14.21
CA LEU A 92 28.95 -8.09 13.55
C LEU A 92 29.95 -8.34 12.40
N ARG A 93 30.82 -9.35 12.52
CA ARG A 93 31.77 -9.72 11.45
C ARG A 93 31.09 -10.44 10.29
N ASP A 94 30.11 -11.27 10.59
CA ASP A 94 29.35 -12.04 9.60
C ASP A 94 28.17 -11.23 9.03
N PHE A 95 27.92 -10.03 9.56
CA PHE A 95 26.91 -9.12 9.03
C PHE A 95 27.29 -8.64 7.63
N LYS A 96 26.42 -8.93 6.67
CA LYS A 96 26.53 -8.46 5.29
C LYS A 96 25.33 -7.59 4.98
N ILE A 97 25.60 -6.31 4.74
CA ILE A 97 24.57 -5.35 4.32
C ILE A 97 23.96 -5.76 2.97
N GLU A 98 24.72 -6.49 2.16
CA GLU A 98 24.27 -7.07 0.90
C GLU A 98 23.16 -8.10 1.12
N ASP A 99 23.25 -8.94 2.16
CA ASP A 99 22.21 -9.92 2.47
C ASP A 99 20.94 -9.24 2.97
N MET A 100 21.06 -8.11 3.68
CA MET A 100 19.92 -7.26 4.01
C MET A 100 19.29 -6.64 2.76
N ALA A 101 20.09 -6.06 1.88
CA ALA A 101 19.61 -5.46 0.64
C ALA A 101 18.87 -6.49 -0.24
N ASN A 102 19.45 -7.69 -0.40
CA ASN A 102 18.85 -8.80 -1.14
C ASN A 102 17.52 -9.24 -0.51
N THR A 103 17.48 -9.38 0.80
CA THR A 103 16.27 -9.78 1.53
C THR A 103 15.20 -8.70 1.44
N MET A 104 15.56 -7.41 1.62
CA MET A 104 14.66 -6.27 1.44
C MET A 104 14.06 -6.23 0.03
N GLN A 105 14.88 -6.41 -0.99
CA GLN A 105 14.44 -6.48 -2.38
C GLN A 105 13.45 -7.62 -2.60
N MET A 106 13.66 -8.77 -1.94
CA MET A 106 12.82 -9.96 -2.09
C MET A 106 11.48 -9.84 -1.34
N VAL A 107 11.50 -9.42 -0.08
CA VAL A 107 10.31 -9.47 0.80
C VAL A 107 9.59 -8.13 0.95
N ALA A 108 10.25 -7.02 0.62
CA ALA A 108 9.70 -5.67 0.68
C ALA A 108 10.11 -4.81 -0.54
N PRO A 109 9.80 -5.24 -1.78
CA PRO A 109 10.29 -4.60 -3.01
C PRO A 109 9.89 -3.12 -3.16
N GLU A 110 8.74 -2.73 -2.63
CA GLU A 110 8.29 -1.34 -2.64
C GLU A 110 9.09 -0.45 -1.68
N LEU A 111 9.43 -0.99 -0.50
CA LEU A 111 10.33 -0.32 0.45
C LEU A 111 11.74 -0.22 -0.14
N TRP A 112 12.22 -1.26 -0.82
CA TRP A 112 13.49 -1.25 -1.54
C TRP A 112 13.51 -0.16 -2.63
N SER A 113 12.43 -0.06 -3.40
CA SER A 113 12.29 0.98 -4.44
C SER A 113 12.28 2.39 -3.84
N LEU A 114 11.67 2.57 -2.66
CA LEU A 114 11.74 3.84 -1.93
C LEU A 114 13.18 4.20 -1.56
N VAL A 115 13.93 3.26 -0.97
CA VAL A 115 15.32 3.51 -0.55
C VAL A 115 16.24 3.83 -1.73
N LEU A 116 16.09 3.18 -2.87
CA LEU A 116 16.86 3.49 -4.07
C LEU A 116 16.47 4.82 -4.74
N GLY A 117 15.26 5.31 -4.47
CA GLY A 117 14.76 6.58 -5.00
C GLY A 117 15.07 7.80 -4.12
N LEU A 118 15.64 7.59 -2.92
CA LEU A 118 16.16 8.64 -2.02
C LEU A 118 17.60 9.01 -2.39
#